data_AF-A0A7S0EJ46-F1
#
_entry.id   AF-A0A7S0EJ46-F1
#
_cell.length_a   1.000
_cell.length_b   1.000
_cell.length_c   1.000
_cell.angle_alpha   90.00
_cell.angle_beta   90.00
_cell.angle_gamma   90.00
#
_symmetry.space_group_name_H-M   'P 1'
#
loop_
_entity.id
_entity.type
_entity.pdbx_description
1 polymer ?
#
loop_
_entity_poly.entity_id
_entity_poly.type
_entity_poly.pdbx_seq_one_letter_code
_entity_poly.pdbx_strand_id
1 'polypeptide(L)'
;AGEGRRAMAGAAGLLLVMAAGLLVAGEIGAGRLGGAGAGAGVLSGRTELLEKVRMTQLLGNATEVQVEFPADYPNSVRHFLLIGFLAQVLASALIFFMSLRKGHESMPHALAWLAPAIGALAYLAMWAGVAVWYKASDETPRVIFWPRYINHILGTPIILGCIAIFTSAPLPSIVTLVGADFLMMACLCVGAAMAGGHKYTWWVAAVLLFIGIVSTLISRIQKIASEQTKEAFLVLFKILLFCWIAWLVLWLLGSEGTAALGLSQEVGLTCIVDIISVTGLLLYMLVKVDATEDDNPSKQSGATLT
;
A
#
# COMPACT_ATOMS: atom_id res chain seq x y z
N ALA A 1 5.01 -14.10 28.65
CA ALA A 1 5.74 -12.83 28.87
C ALA A 1 6.93 -12.58 27.91
N GLY A 2 7.49 -13.62 27.26
CA GLY A 2 8.67 -13.47 26.38
C GLY A 2 8.41 -12.98 24.95
N GLU A 3 7.27 -13.34 24.34
CA GLU A 3 7.00 -13.00 22.93
C GLU A 3 6.60 -11.54 22.71
N GLY A 4 5.87 -10.92 23.66
CA GLY A 4 5.53 -9.50 23.60
C GLY A 4 6.76 -8.58 23.65
N ARG A 5 7.82 -8.97 24.40
CA ARG A 5 9.09 -8.22 24.42
C ARG A 5 9.87 -8.35 23.13
N ARG A 6 9.82 -9.51 22.47
CA ARG A 6 10.45 -9.72 21.15
C ARG A 6 9.76 -8.94 20.05
N ALA A 7 8.43 -8.83 20.08
CA ALA A 7 7.67 -7.97 19.17
C ALA A 7 7.99 -6.47 19.38
N MET A 8 8.12 -6.04 20.63
CA MET A 8 8.52 -4.67 20.98
C MET A 8 9.96 -4.35 20.56
N ALA A 9 10.89 -5.31 20.68
CA ALA A 9 12.26 -5.15 20.21
C ALA A 9 12.35 -5.07 18.67
N GLY A 10 11.52 -5.83 17.95
CA GLY A 10 11.37 -5.72 16.50
C GLY A 10 10.83 -4.35 16.07
N ALA A 11 9.82 -3.84 16.78
CA ALA A 11 9.27 -2.49 16.55
C ALA A 11 10.30 -1.39 16.86
N ALA A 12 11.16 -1.56 17.88
CA ALA A 12 12.24 -0.62 18.19
C ALA A 12 13.35 -0.62 17.12
N GLY A 13 13.75 -1.79 16.61
CA GLY A 13 14.68 -1.90 15.49
C GLY A 13 14.14 -1.26 14.20
N LEU A 14 12.83 -1.32 14.02
CA LEU A 14 12.12 -0.72 12.88
C LEU A 14 11.99 0.81 13.03
N LEU A 15 11.72 1.31 14.24
CA LEU A 15 11.79 2.74 14.57
C LEU A 15 13.18 3.33 14.32
N LEU A 16 14.25 2.56 14.53
CA LEU A 16 15.61 2.96 14.19
C LEU A 16 15.84 3.07 12.67
N VAL A 17 15.29 2.15 11.87
CA VAL A 17 15.32 2.26 10.40
C VAL A 17 14.52 3.48 9.92
N MET A 18 13.38 3.76 10.54
CA MET A 18 12.57 4.95 10.24
C MET A 18 13.26 6.25 10.68
N ALA A 19 13.99 6.23 11.80
CA ALA A 19 14.79 7.35 12.27
C ALA A 19 15.99 7.63 11.33
N ALA A 20 16.61 6.58 10.78
CA ALA A 20 17.62 6.73 9.73
C ALA A 20 17.01 7.35 8.45
N GLY A 21 15.77 6.97 8.09
CA GLY A 21 15.02 7.62 7.01
C GLY A 21 14.74 9.11 7.26
N LEU A 22 14.42 9.49 8.50
CA LEU A 22 14.27 10.90 8.90
C LEU A 22 15.58 11.70 8.80
N LEU A 23 16.71 11.09 9.16
CA LEU A 23 18.04 11.70 9.05
C LEU A 23 18.43 11.94 7.58
N VAL A 24 18.23 10.94 6.73
CA VAL A 24 18.50 11.03 5.29
C VAL A 24 17.57 12.06 4.62
N ALA A 25 16.28 12.09 4.98
CA ALA A 25 15.35 13.10 4.48
C ALA A 25 15.71 14.52 4.94
N GLY A 26 16.23 14.67 6.16
CA GLY A 26 16.74 15.94 6.69
C GLY A 26 17.99 16.45 5.97
N GLU A 27 18.92 15.56 5.62
CA GLU A 27 20.15 15.91 4.88
C GLU A 27 19.87 16.24 3.40
N ILE A 28 18.91 15.56 2.78
CA ILE A 28 18.46 15.83 1.39
C ILE A 28 17.66 17.14 1.34
N GLY A 29 16.75 17.38 2.29
CA GLY A 29 16.00 18.64 2.39
C GLY A 29 16.87 19.86 2.69
N ALA A 30 18.06 19.67 3.28
CA ALA A 30 19.04 20.72 3.55
C ALA A 30 20.08 20.93 2.42
N GLY A 31 19.94 20.23 1.28
CA GLY A 31 20.81 20.40 0.11
C GLY A 31 22.28 19.99 0.33
N ARG A 32 22.57 19.06 1.25
CA ARG A 32 23.94 18.80 1.73
C ARG A 32 24.64 17.53 1.20
N LEU A 33 24.07 16.81 0.25
CA LEU A 33 24.79 15.73 -0.44
C LEU A 33 24.77 15.96 -1.96
N GLY A 34 25.81 16.65 -2.43
CA GLY A 34 26.17 16.71 -3.84
C GLY A 34 26.79 15.38 -4.29
N GLY A 35 26.32 14.91 -5.45
CA GLY A 35 26.96 13.97 -6.38
C GLY A 35 27.93 12.93 -5.83
N ALA A 36 27.48 11.67 -5.74
CA ALA A 36 28.36 10.52 -5.84
C ALA A 36 27.66 9.41 -6.64
N GLY A 37 28.29 9.02 -7.75
CA GLY A 37 27.76 8.11 -8.76
C GLY A 37 27.47 6.71 -8.24
N ALA A 38 26.36 6.15 -8.71
CA ALA A 38 26.05 4.73 -8.61
C ALA A 38 25.43 4.24 -9.92
N GLY A 39 26.01 3.18 -10.50
CA GLY A 39 25.28 2.28 -11.39
C GLY A 39 25.62 2.35 -12.87
N ALA A 40 26.83 1.94 -13.26
CA ALA A 40 27.20 1.64 -14.65
C ALA A 40 26.42 0.46 -15.29
N GLY A 41 25.43 -0.13 -14.60
CA GLY A 41 24.48 -1.11 -15.15
C GLY A 41 23.06 -0.57 -15.39
N VAL A 42 22.80 0.70 -15.07
CA VAL A 42 21.46 1.36 -15.11
C VAL A 42 21.13 1.92 -16.50
N LEU A 43 22.01 1.71 -17.49
CA LEU A 43 22.04 2.53 -18.69
C LEU A 43 21.18 2.03 -19.85
N SER A 44 20.77 0.75 -19.93
CA SER A 44 20.14 0.25 -21.17
C SER A 44 18.79 0.90 -21.52
N GLY A 45 17.93 1.20 -20.54
CA GLY A 45 16.65 1.89 -20.80
C GLY A 45 16.77 3.41 -20.80
N ARG A 46 17.79 3.93 -20.11
CA ARG A 46 18.09 5.35 -20.01
C ARG A 46 18.78 5.86 -21.28
N THR A 47 19.55 5.02 -21.98
CA THR A 47 20.20 5.37 -23.25
C THR A 47 19.20 5.55 -24.38
N GLU A 48 18.19 4.70 -24.53
CA GLU A 48 17.21 4.84 -25.63
C GLU A 48 16.34 6.09 -25.49
N LEU A 49 15.88 6.40 -24.26
CA LEU A 49 15.08 7.60 -24.00
C LEU A 49 15.92 8.87 -24.10
N LEU A 50 17.16 8.87 -23.58
CA LEU A 50 18.06 10.02 -23.71
C LEU A 50 18.54 10.22 -25.15
N GLU A 51 18.69 9.15 -25.94
CA GLU A 51 19.06 9.22 -27.35
C GLU A 51 17.89 9.73 -28.20
N LYS A 52 16.66 9.27 -27.94
CA LYS A 52 15.46 9.86 -28.56
C LYS A 52 15.30 11.34 -28.19
N VAL A 53 15.46 11.71 -26.92
CA VAL A 53 15.37 13.11 -26.46
C VAL A 53 16.47 13.96 -27.10
N ARG A 54 17.72 13.46 -27.15
CA ARG A 54 18.85 14.16 -27.76
C ARG A 54 18.71 14.30 -29.27
N MET A 55 18.20 13.29 -29.97
CA MET A 55 17.94 13.33 -31.41
C MET A 55 16.80 14.28 -31.76
N THR A 56 15.72 14.33 -30.97
CA THR A 56 14.63 15.29 -31.14
C THR A 56 15.08 16.74 -30.87
N GLN A 57 15.93 16.94 -29.87
CA GLN A 57 16.55 18.25 -29.58
C GLN A 57 17.52 18.71 -30.69
N LEU A 58 18.29 17.79 -31.28
CA LEU A 58 19.20 18.08 -32.41
C LEU A 58 18.47 18.37 -33.72
N LEU A 59 17.24 17.87 -33.90
CA LEU A 59 16.41 18.09 -35.09
C LEU A 59 15.67 19.44 -35.09
N GLY A 60 15.93 20.33 -34.13
CA GLY A 60 15.38 21.69 -34.11
C GLY A 60 13.86 21.76 -33.90
N ASN A 61 13.20 20.62 -33.67
CA ASN A 61 11.80 20.56 -33.31
C ASN A 61 11.73 20.44 -31.79
N ALA A 62 11.72 21.58 -31.10
CA ALA A 62 11.45 21.66 -29.67
C ALA A 62 9.97 21.36 -29.37
N THR A 63 9.45 20.26 -29.92
CA THR A 63 8.22 19.66 -29.41
C THR A 63 8.60 18.99 -28.10
N GLU A 64 8.15 19.61 -27.02
CA GLU A 64 8.06 19.01 -25.68
C GLU A 64 7.68 17.53 -25.86
N VAL A 65 8.52 16.61 -25.37
CA VAL A 65 8.26 15.17 -25.50
C VAL A 65 6.97 14.88 -24.73
N GLN A 66 5.85 14.80 -25.45
CA GLN A 66 4.56 14.49 -24.88
C GLN A 66 4.53 13.01 -24.57
N VAL A 67 4.64 12.68 -23.29
CA VAL A 67 4.49 11.31 -22.79
C VAL A 67 2.99 11.03 -22.67
N GLU A 68 2.50 10.06 -23.43
CA GLU A 68 1.10 9.64 -23.46
C GLU A 68 0.95 8.21 -22.92
N PHE A 69 0.12 8.04 -21.90
CA PHE A 69 -0.20 6.73 -21.35
C PHE A 69 -1.52 6.22 -21.93
N PRO A 70 -1.61 4.94 -22.33
CA PRO A 70 -0.70 3.83 -22.01
C PRO A 70 0.38 3.53 -23.08
N ALA A 71 0.49 4.35 -24.13
CA ALA A 71 1.38 4.09 -25.27
C ALA A 71 2.86 4.05 -24.86
N ASP A 72 3.27 4.95 -23.97
CA ASP A 72 4.67 5.11 -23.55
C ASP A 72 5.07 4.27 -22.34
N TYR A 73 4.23 3.33 -21.90
CA TYR A 73 4.65 2.42 -20.84
C TYR A 73 5.75 1.47 -21.29
N PRO A 74 6.81 1.28 -20.48
CA PRO A 74 7.68 0.11 -20.64
C PRO A 74 6.84 -1.17 -20.61
N ASN A 75 7.17 -2.14 -21.47
CA ASN A 75 6.44 -3.41 -21.52
C ASN A 75 6.34 -4.08 -20.14
N SER A 76 7.41 -4.03 -19.34
CA SER A 76 7.42 -4.54 -17.96
C SER A 76 6.35 -3.90 -17.07
N VAL A 77 6.15 -2.58 -17.16
CA VAL A 77 5.11 -1.87 -16.39
C VAL A 77 3.73 -2.39 -16.77
N ARG A 78 3.45 -2.57 -18.06
CA ARG A 78 2.17 -3.12 -18.54
C ARG A 78 1.92 -4.53 -18.02
N HIS A 79 2.94 -5.39 -18.01
CA HIS A 79 2.82 -6.75 -17.48
C HIS A 79 2.53 -6.75 -15.98
N PHE A 80 3.26 -5.96 -15.17
CA PHE A 80 3.01 -5.89 -13.74
C PHE A 80 1.62 -5.33 -13.41
N LEU A 81 1.17 -4.30 -14.12
CA LEU A 81 -0.19 -3.77 -13.94
C LEU A 81 -1.27 -4.80 -14.30
N LEU A 82 -1.05 -5.59 -15.35
CA LEU A 82 -1.97 -6.67 -15.73
C LEU A 82 -1.97 -7.81 -14.70
N ILE A 83 -0.80 -8.20 -14.19
CA ILE A 83 -0.69 -9.21 -13.12
C ILE A 83 -1.44 -8.74 -11.87
N GLY A 84 -1.25 -7.48 -11.48
CA GLY A 84 -1.97 -6.88 -10.35
C GLY A 84 -3.47 -6.88 -10.57
N PHE A 85 -3.95 -6.49 -11.76
CA PHE A 85 -5.36 -6.55 -12.12
C PHE A 85 -5.93 -7.96 -11.98
N LEU A 86 -5.31 -8.95 -12.62
CA LEU A 86 -5.79 -10.34 -12.61
C LEU A 86 -5.80 -10.93 -11.20
N ALA A 87 -4.76 -10.67 -10.40
CA ALA A 87 -4.67 -11.15 -9.03
C ALA A 87 -5.81 -10.58 -8.16
N GLN A 88 -6.07 -9.26 -8.27
CA GLN A 88 -7.12 -8.60 -7.49
C GLN A 88 -8.53 -9.02 -7.93
N VAL A 89 -8.76 -9.21 -9.24
CA VAL A 89 -10.04 -9.75 -9.75
C VAL A 89 -10.30 -11.15 -9.21
N LEU A 90 -9.30 -12.05 -9.30
CA LEU A 90 -9.42 -13.42 -8.80
C LEU A 90 -9.67 -13.45 -7.29
N ALA A 91 -8.95 -12.63 -6.53
CA ALA A 91 -9.14 -12.50 -5.08
C ALA A 91 -10.54 -12.01 -4.72
N SER A 92 -11.01 -10.95 -5.39
CA SER A 92 -12.34 -10.40 -5.16
C SER A 92 -13.43 -11.40 -5.49
N ALA A 93 -13.35 -12.06 -6.64
CA ALA A 93 -14.31 -13.09 -7.04
C ALA A 93 -14.33 -14.25 -6.03
N LEU A 94 -13.17 -14.76 -5.63
CA LEU A 94 -13.07 -15.85 -4.65
C LEU A 94 -13.71 -15.46 -3.31
N ILE A 95 -13.37 -14.30 -2.76
CA ILE A 95 -13.90 -13.83 -1.47
C ILE A 95 -15.41 -13.56 -1.58
N PHE A 96 -15.86 -13.00 -2.70
CA PHE A 96 -17.29 -12.80 -2.94
C PHE A 96 -18.05 -14.14 -2.97
N PHE A 97 -17.52 -15.16 -3.66
CA PHE A 97 -18.09 -16.51 -3.64
C PHE A 97 -18.07 -17.15 -2.25
N MET A 98 -17.01 -16.95 -1.45
CA MET A 98 -16.98 -17.38 -0.05
C MET A 98 -18.09 -16.69 0.76
N SER A 99 -18.30 -15.38 0.54
CA SER A 99 -19.39 -14.64 1.19
C SER A 99 -20.77 -15.15 0.81
N LEU A 100 -21.01 -15.52 -0.46
CA LEU A 100 -22.30 -16.05 -0.92
C LEU A 100 -22.60 -17.45 -0.37
N ARG A 101 -21.57 -18.26 -0.15
CA ARG A 101 -21.71 -19.62 0.40
C ARG A 101 -21.84 -19.66 1.91
N LYS A 102 -21.62 -18.52 2.58
CA LYS A 102 -21.71 -18.44 4.03
C LYS A 102 -23.17 -18.55 4.46
N GLY A 103 -23.47 -19.55 5.28
CA GLY A 103 -24.84 -19.84 5.73
C GLY A 103 -25.36 -18.89 6.81
N HIS A 104 -24.54 -17.97 7.30
CA HIS A 104 -24.90 -16.97 8.32
C HIS A 104 -24.28 -15.61 7.99
N GLU A 105 -24.79 -14.56 8.63
CA GLU A 105 -24.31 -13.20 8.43
C GLU A 105 -22.90 -13.02 9.03
N SER A 106 -21.91 -12.70 8.18
CA SER A 106 -20.54 -12.41 8.60
C SER A 106 -20.06 -11.12 7.95
N MET A 107 -19.98 -10.05 8.75
CA MET A 107 -19.58 -8.73 8.27
C MET A 107 -18.19 -8.71 7.60
N PRO A 108 -17.16 -9.43 8.12
CA PRO A 108 -15.87 -9.52 7.43
C PRO A 108 -15.98 -10.14 6.03
N HIS A 109 -16.84 -11.14 5.82
CA HIS A 109 -17.04 -11.74 4.50
C HIS A 109 -17.75 -10.78 3.54
N ALA A 110 -18.80 -10.10 4.03
CA ALA A 110 -19.58 -9.16 3.25
C ALA A 110 -18.75 -7.94 2.79
N LEU A 111 -17.76 -7.51 3.57
CA LEU A 111 -16.92 -6.35 3.26
C LEU A 111 -15.61 -6.71 2.55
N ALA A 112 -14.99 -7.84 2.86
CA ALA A 112 -13.62 -8.12 2.42
C ALA A 112 -13.44 -8.18 0.91
N TRP A 113 -14.45 -8.57 0.13
CA TRP A 113 -14.34 -8.63 -1.34
C TRP A 113 -14.22 -7.24 -1.99
N LEU A 114 -14.66 -6.18 -1.30
CA LEU A 114 -14.66 -4.80 -1.83
C LEU A 114 -13.24 -4.27 -2.00
N ALA A 115 -12.33 -4.54 -1.05
CA ALA A 115 -10.96 -4.06 -1.12
C ALA A 115 -10.21 -4.54 -2.39
N PRO A 116 -10.17 -5.85 -2.72
CA PRO A 116 -9.60 -6.32 -3.97
C PRO A 116 -10.44 -5.93 -5.21
N ALA A 117 -11.76 -5.71 -5.09
CA ALA A 117 -12.56 -5.18 -6.21
C ALA A 117 -12.11 -3.76 -6.60
N ILE A 118 -11.93 -2.89 -5.61
CA ILE A 118 -11.40 -1.54 -5.79
C ILE A 118 -9.97 -1.60 -6.35
N GLY A 119 -9.15 -2.51 -5.82
CA GLY A 119 -7.80 -2.78 -6.33
C GLY A 119 -7.81 -3.16 -7.81
N ALA A 120 -8.69 -4.08 -8.22
CA ALA A 120 -8.84 -4.47 -9.62
C ALA A 120 -9.18 -3.27 -10.51
N LEU A 121 -10.16 -2.45 -10.11
CA LEU A 121 -10.52 -1.25 -10.87
C LEU A 121 -9.36 -0.26 -10.98
N ALA A 122 -8.60 -0.06 -9.90
CA ALA A 122 -7.43 0.81 -9.92
C ALA A 122 -6.31 0.28 -10.82
N TYR A 123 -6.00 -1.02 -10.74
CA TYR A 123 -5.01 -1.65 -11.62
C TYR A 123 -5.43 -1.60 -13.08
N LEU A 124 -6.71 -1.78 -13.38
CA LEU A 124 -7.25 -1.62 -14.72
C LEU A 124 -7.11 -0.18 -15.22
N ALA A 125 -7.45 0.81 -14.38
CA ALA A 125 -7.30 2.23 -14.72
C ALA A 125 -5.83 2.59 -14.99
N MET A 126 -4.90 2.14 -14.14
CA MET A 126 -3.46 2.34 -14.36
C MET A 126 -2.98 1.65 -15.63
N TRP A 127 -3.42 0.42 -15.90
CA TRP A 127 -3.06 -0.31 -17.11
C TRP A 127 -3.55 0.39 -18.38
N ALA A 128 -4.76 0.96 -18.33
CA ALA A 128 -5.36 1.73 -19.41
C ALA A 128 -4.80 3.16 -19.54
N GLY A 129 -3.93 3.60 -18.63
CA GLY A 129 -3.38 4.97 -18.61
C GLY A 129 -4.34 6.03 -18.06
N VAL A 130 -5.49 5.63 -17.51
CA VAL A 130 -6.50 6.56 -16.97
C VAL A 130 -6.00 7.16 -15.66
N ALA A 131 -6.05 8.49 -15.56
CA ALA A 131 -5.57 9.25 -14.41
C ALA A 131 -4.11 8.92 -14.04
N VAL A 132 -3.26 8.68 -15.04
CA VAL A 132 -1.81 8.58 -14.87
C VAL A 132 -1.17 9.83 -15.44
N TRP A 133 -0.47 10.57 -14.61
CA TRP A 133 0.08 11.88 -14.99
C TRP A 133 1.60 11.84 -15.06
N TYR A 134 2.14 12.35 -16.16
CA TYR A 134 3.55 12.65 -16.27
C TYR A 134 3.79 14.11 -15.89
N LYS A 135 4.58 14.33 -14.83
CA LYS A 135 4.89 15.68 -14.36
C LYS A 135 6.29 16.05 -14.83
N ALA A 136 6.35 16.71 -15.99
CA ALA A 136 7.59 17.11 -16.65
C ALA A 136 8.24 18.35 -16.03
N SER A 137 7.47 19.18 -15.31
CA SER A 137 7.90 20.47 -14.74
C SER A 137 8.65 20.35 -13.41
N ASP A 138 8.84 19.14 -12.89
CA ASP A 138 9.58 18.91 -11.65
C ASP A 138 11.08 18.77 -11.92
N GLU A 139 11.93 19.07 -10.92
CA GLU A 139 13.39 18.87 -11.01
C GLU A 139 13.77 17.44 -11.44
N THR A 140 12.91 16.48 -11.11
CA THR A 140 12.96 15.10 -11.58
C THR A 140 11.61 14.75 -12.21
N PRO A 141 11.54 14.55 -13.54
CA PRO A 141 10.31 14.15 -14.21
C PRO A 141 9.81 12.82 -13.68
N ARG A 142 8.51 12.73 -13.34
CA ARG A 142 7.93 11.56 -12.66
C ARG A 142 6.55 11.18 -13.17
N VAL A 143 6.19 9.92 -12.95
CA VAL A 143 4.89 9.35 -13.30
C VAL A 143 4.10 9.14 -12.03
N ILE A 144 2.90 9.71 -11.93
CA ILE A 144 2.04 9.56 -10.76
C ILE A 144 0.82 8.72 -11.15
N PHE A 145 0.61 7.62 -10.43
CA PHE A 145 -0.56 6.76 -10.60
C PHE A 145 -1.66 7.12 -9.60
N TRP A 146 -2.54 8.08 -9.94
CA TRP A 146 -3.63 8.49 -9.05
C TRP A 146 -4.59 7.35 -8.64
N PRO A 147 -4.93 6.39 -9.50
CA PRO A 147 -5.79 5.27 -9.09
C PRO A 147 -5.20 4.46 -7.94
N ARG A 148 -3.86 4.45 -7.75
CA ARG A 148 -3.20 3.78 -6.62
C ARG A 148 -3.62 4.40 -5.29
N TYR A 149 -3.64 5.73 -5.21
CA TYR A 149 -4.03 6.45 -4.00
C TYR A 149 -5.52 6.28 -3.71
N ILE A 150 -6.37 6.31 -4.74
CA ILE A 150 -7.81 6.04 -4.59
C ILE A 150 -8.03 4.63 -4.05
N ASN A 151 -7.32 3.64 -4.60
CA ASN A 151 -7.37 2.27 -4.11
C ASN A 151 -7.03 2.17 -2.64
N HIS A 152 -5.95 2.81 -2.20
CA HIS A 152 -5.53 2.73 -0.80
C HIS A 152 -6.46 3.51 0.13
N ILE A 153 -6.85 4.73 -0.22
CA ILE A 153 -7.81 5.54 0.55
C ILE A 153 -9.12 4.79 0.83
N LEU A 154 -9.58 3.93 -0.08
CA LEU A 154 -10.82 3.17 0.10
C LEU A 154 -10.56 1.76 0.63
N GLY A 155 -9.53 1.07 0.13
CA GLY A 155 -9.26 -0.34 0.40
C GLY A 155 -8.61 -0.59 1.76
N THR A 156 -7.64 0.23 2.18
CA THR A 156 -6.97 0.00 3.48
C THR A 156 -7.88 0.22 4.68
N PRO A 157 -8.82 1.19 4.67
CA PRO A 157 -9.83 1.29 5.72
C PRO A 157 -10.72 0.06 5.82
N ILE A 158 -11.10 -0.53 4.69
CA ILE A 158 -11.93 -1.74 4.66
C ILE A 158 -11.15 -2.91 5.29
N ILE A 159 -9.88 -3.08 4.94
CA ILE A 159 -9.01 -4.13 5.50
C ILE A 159 -8.87 -3.97 7.02
N LEU A 160 -8.54 -2.76 7.48
CA LEU A 160 -8.44 -2.47 8.92
C LEU A 160 -9.76 -2.65 9.65
N GLY A 161 -10.88 -2.24 9.04
CA GLY A 161 -12.22 -2.46 9.54
C GLY A 161 -12.53 -3.95 9.72
N CYS A 162 -12.22 -4.78 8.71
CA CYS A 162 -12.40 -6.22 8.79
C CYS A 162 -11.58 -6.86 9.91
N ILE A 163 -10.30 -6.48 10.06
CA ILE A 163 -9.42 -6.97 11.14
C ILE A 163 -9.97 -6.53 12.51
N ALA A 164 -10.44 -5.29 12.62
CA ALA A 164 -10.96 -4.76 13.87
C ALA A 164 -12.26 -5.48 14.27
N ILE A 165 -13.16 -5.74 13.32
CA ILE A 165 -14.37 -6.55 13.53
C ILE A 165 -14.01 -7.99 13.92
N PHE A 166 -13.06 -8.62 13.22
CA PHE A 166 -12.58 -9.97 13.53
C PHE A 166 -12.10 -10.09 14.98
N THR A 167 -11.35 -9.09 15.46
CA THR A 167 -10.90 -9.09 16.86
C THR A 167 -11.98 -8.69 17.86
N SER A 168 -13.21 -8.36 17.44
CA SER A 168 -14.30 -7.80 18.25
C SER A 168 -13.98 -6.42 18.86
N ALA A 169 -13.40 -5.51 18.06
CA ALA A 169 -13.05 -4.18 18.51
C ALA A 169 -14.28 -3.29 18.77
N PRO A 170 -14.26 -2.45 19.83
CA PRO A 170 -15.36 -1.53 20.06
C PRO A 170 -15.38 -0.46 18.96
N LEU A 171 -16.58 0.00 18.58
CA LEU A 171 -16.79 0.93 17.48
C LEU A 171 -15.88 2.18 17.53
N PRO A 172 -15.66 2.85 18.67
CA PRO A 172 -14.76 4.00 18.73
C PRO A 172 -13.31 3.69 18.31
N SER A 173 -12.83 2.48 18.63
CA SER A 173 -11.50 2.03 18.19
C SER A 173 -11.47 1.76 16.69
N ILE A 174 -12.55 1.21 16.12
CA ILE A 174 -12.68 0.98 14.67
C ILE A 174 -12.65 2.32 13.94
N VAL A 175 -13.47 3.29 14.36
CA VAL A 175 -13.57 4.62 13.75
C VAL A 175 -12.24 5.36 13.83
N THR A 176 -11.55 5.30 14.97
CA THR A 176 -10.22 5.93 15.13
C THR A 176 -9.19 5.30 14.20
N LEU A 177 -9.18 3.97 14.11
CA LEU A 177 -8.24 3.22 13.28
C LEU A 177 -8.45 3.50 11.79
N VAL A 178 -9.70 3.44 11.33
CA VAL A 178 -10.10 3.74 9.94
C VAL A 178 -9.85 5.21 9.60
N GLY A 179 -10.20 6.14 10.49
CA GLY A 179 -10.00 7.57 10.28
C GLY A 179 -8.52 7.95 10.21
N ALA A 180 -7.68 7.38 11.07
CA ALA A 180 -6.24 7.59 11.03
C ALA A 180 -5.62 7.07 9.73
N ASP A 181 -6.09 5.92 9.24
CA ASP A 181 -5.64 5.34 7.97
C ASP A 181 -6.05 6.17 6.76
N PHE A 182 -7.30 6.64 6.73
CA PHE A 182 -7.77 7.56 5.70
C PHE A 182 -6.90 8.83 5.65
N LEU A 183 -6.61 9.43 6.81
CA LEU A 183 -5.73 10.60 6.90
C LEU A 183 -4.30 10.27 6.44
N MET A 184 -3.77 9.09 6.80
CA MET A 184 -2.44 8.66 6.40
C MET A 184 -2.32 8.59 4.88
N MET A 185 -3.28 7.93 4.22
CA MET A 185 -3.29 7.80 2.76
C MET A 185 -3.57 9.15 2.07
N ALA A 186 -4.41 10.00 2.66
CA ALA A 186 -4.62 11.36 2.17
C ALA A 186 -3.32 12.19 2.22
N CYS A 187 -2.53 12.09 3.30
CA CYS A 187 -1.23 12.76 3.39
C CYS A 187 -0.29 12.29 2.27
N LEU A 188 -0.20 10.98 2.01
CA LEU A 188 0.66 10.44 0.93
C LEU A 188 0.19 10.90 -0.45
N CYS A 189 -1.12 10.97 -0.67
CA CYS A 189 -1.74 11.49 -1.89
C CYS A 189 -1.39 12.98 -2.12
N VAL A 190 -1.53 13.82 -1.09
CA VAL A 190 -1.15 15.23 -1.15
C VAL A 190 0.35 15.38 -1.37
N GLY A 191 1.17 14.57 -0.68
CA GLY A 191 2.62 14.54 -0.89
C GLY A 191 2.99 14.26 -2.35
N ALA A 192 2.31 13.30 -2.99
CA ALA A 192 2.58 12.94 -4.39
C ALA A 192 2.25 14.10 -5.36
N ALA A 193 1.20 14.86 -5.06
CA ALA A 193 0.79 16.05 -5.80
C ALA A 193 1.87 17.16 -5.76
N MET A 194 2.56 17.31 -4.62
CA MET A 194 3.46 18.41 -4.36
C MET A 194 4.80 18.30 -5.09
N ALA A 195 5.33 19.45 -5.53
CA ALA A 195 6.67 19.59 -6.06
C ALA A 195 7.67 19.99 -4.96
N GLY A 196 8.96 19.76 -5.18
CA GLY A 196 10.03 20.17 -4.28
C GLY A 196 10.06 19.43 -2.93
N GLY A 197 10.80 19.98 -1.97
CA GLY A 197 11.04 19.34 -0.66
C GLY A 197 9.82 19.22 0.24
N HIS A 198 8.76 20.00 0.01
CA HIS A 198 7.55 19.98 0.84
C HIS A 198 6.77 18.66 0.76
N LYS A 199 6.97 17.84 -0.28
CA LYS A 199 6.36 16.50 -0.34
C LYS A 199 6.78 15.59 0.83
N TYR A 200 7.99 15.78 1.35
CA TYR A 200 8.50 14.97 2.47
C TYR A 200 7.85 15.32 3.81
N THR A 201 7.32 16.54 3.99
CA THR A 201 6.60 16.88 5.24
C THR A 201 5.29 16.09 5.34
N TRP A 202 4.60 15.91 4.22
CA TRP A 202 3.41 15.07 4.12
C TRP A 202 3.72 13.59 4.30
N TRP A 203 4.85 13.12 3.77
CA TRP A 203 5.32 11.77 4.03
C TRP A 203 5.62 11.55 5.53
N VAL A 204 6.30 12.49 6.20
CA VAL A 204 6.55 12.41 7.65
C VAL A 204 5.23 12.41 8.43
N ALA A 205 4.25 13.24 8.05
CA ALA A 205 2.93 13.23 8.66
C ALA A 205 2.23 11.86 8.51
N ALA A 206 2.32 11.23 7.34
CA ALA A 206 1.81 9.88 7.11
C ALA A 206 2.52 8.84 7.99
N VAL A 207 3.85 8.93 8.16
CA VAL A 207 4.61 8.06 9.06
C VAL A 207 4.15 8.20 10.51
N LEU A 208 3.88 9.42 10.99
CA LEU A 208 3.36 9.63 12.34
C LEU A 208 1.97 9.02 12.53
N LEU A 209 1.09 9.15 11.54
CA LEU A 209 -0.23 8.51 11.55
C LEU A 209 -0.10 6.97 11.54
N PHE A 210 0.81 6.44 10.74
CA PHE A 210 1.13 5.01 10.71
C PHE A 210 1.57 4.50 12.09
N ILE A 211 2.45 5.23 12.79
CA ILE A 211 2.87 4.88 14.16
C ILE A 211 1.66 4.87 15.11
N GLY A 212 0.73 5.81 14.97
CA GLY A 212 -0.53 5.84 15.73
C GLY A 212 -1.41 4.61 15.49
N ILE A 213 -1.57 4.21 14.23
CA ILE A 213 -2.30 2.98 13.84
C ILE A 213 -1.63 1.75 14.46
N VAL A 214 -0.31 1.61 14.29
CA VAL A 214 0.47 0.49 14.85
C VAL A 214 0.33 0.44 16.37
N SER A 215 0.40 1.58 17.06
CA SER A 215 0.24 1.67 18.52
C SER A 215 -1.15 1.21 18.97
N THR A 216 -2.19 1.55 18.20
CA THR A 216 -3.57 1.10 18.44
C THR A 216 -3.71 -0.40 18.26
N LEU A 217 -3.12 -0.96 17.19
CA LEU A 217 -3.11 -2.40 16.90
C LEU A 217 -2.32 -3.19 17.96
N ILE A 218 -1.19 -2.68 18.44
CA ILE A 218 -0.43 -3.32 19.53
C ILE A 218 -1.26 -3.35 20.82
N SER A 219 -1.91 -2.23 21.14
CA SER A 219 -2.80 -2.14 22.30
C SER A 219 -4.00 -3.09 22.20
N ARG A 220 -4.39 -3.47 20.98
CA ARG A 220 -5.45 -4.44 20.74
C ARG A 220 -5.06 -5.85 21.17
N ILE A 221 -3.80 -6.26 20.99
CA ILE A 221 -3.30 -7.61 21.30
C ILE A 221 -3.69 -8.04 22.72
N GLN A 222 -3.57 -7.12 23.69
CA GLN A 222 -3.85 -7.38 25.11
C GLN A 222 -5.35 -7.49 25.42
N LYS A 223 -6.22 -7.03 24.52
CA LYS A 223 -7.67 -6.97 24.71
C LYS A 223 -8.40 -8.13 24.01
N ILE A 224 -7.69 -8.98 23.27
CA ILE A 224 -8.25 -10.15 22.61
C ILE A 224 -8.34 -11.29 23.64
N ALA A 225 -9.55 -11.76 23.91
CA ALA A 225 -9.79 -12.81 24.91
C ALA A 225 -9.46 -14.23 24.41
N SER A 226 -9.73 -14.52 23.13
CA SER A 226 -9.44 -15.83 22.53
C SER A 226 -7.97 -15.92 22.10
N GLU A 227 -7.25 -16.91 22.59
CA GLU A 227 -5.86 -17.16 22.17
C GLU A 227 -5.77 -17.51 20.68
N GLN A 228 -6.73 -18.25 20.12
CA GLN A 228 -6.79 -18.56 18.68
C GLN A 228 -6.96 -17.30 17.83
N THR A 229 -7.87 -16.39 18.21
CA THR A 229 -8.07 -15.11 17.54
C THR A 229 -6.82 -14.22 17.65
N LYS A 230 -6.14 -14.28 18.80
CA LYS A 230 -4.93 -13.52 19.07
C LYS A 230 -3.75 -14.02 18.23
N GLU A 231 -3.56 -15.33 18.09
CA GLU A 231 -2.56 -15.92 17.20
C GLU A 231 -2.80 -15.52 15.73
N ALA A 232 -4.04 -15.62 15.26
CA ALA A 232 -4.43 -15.19 13.92
C ALA A 232 -4.16 -13.69 13.72
N PHE A 233 -4.54 -12.86 14.70
CA PHE A 233 -4.28 -11.42 14.67
C PHE A 233 -2.78 -11.09 14.63
N LEU A 234 -1.94 -11.80 15.38
CA LEU A 234 -0.49 -11.56 15.36
C LEU A 234 0.13 -11.84 13.99
N VAL A 235 -0.35 -12.85 13.28
CA VAL A 235 0.10 -13.12 11.89
C VAL A 235 -0.38 -12.01 10.96
N LEU A 236 -1.66 -11.64 11.02
CA LEU A 236 -2.23 -10.55 10.23
C LEU A 236 -1.48 -9.23 10.46
N PHE A 237 -1.23 -8.90 11.72
CA PHE A 237 -0.50 -7.70 12.14
C PHE A 237 0.92 -7.67 11.58
N LYS A 238 1.65 -8.80 11.61
CA LYS A 238 3.01 -8.88 11.05
C LYS A 238 3.02 -8.67 9.53
N ILE A 239 2.09 -9.30 8.81
CA ILE A 239 1.96 -9.15 7.35
C ILE A 239 1.63 -7.69 7.02
N LEU A 240 0.64 -7.10 7.71
CA LEU A 240 0.24 -5.71 7.52
C LEU A 240 1.41 -4.75 7.78
N LEU A 241 2.09 -4.90 8.92
CA LEU A 241 3.24 -4.08 9.29
C LEU A 241 4.33 -4.14 8.22
N PHE A 242 4.70 -5.34 7.77
CA PHE A 242 5.72 -5.53 6.75
C PHE A 242 5.33 -4.85 5.43
N CYS A 243 4.12 -5.09 4.95
CA CYS A 243 3.67 -4.55 3.67
C CYS A 243 3.50 -3.04 3.68
N TRP A 244 2.99 -2.47 4.78
CA TRP A 244 2.72 -1.03 4.85
C TRP A 244 4.01 -0.23 4.98
N ILE A 245 5.00 -0.77 5.68
CA ILE A 245 6.34 -0.18 5.70
C ILE A 245 6.99 -0.29 4.32
N ALA A 246 6.87 -1.44 3.66
CA ALA A 246 7.33 -1.57 2.29
C ALA A 246 6.68 -0.51 1.40
N TRP A 247 5.39 -0.22 1.58
CA TRP A 247 4.70 0.83 0.83
C TRP A 247 5.24 2.23 1.13
N LEU A 248 5.42 2.60 2.40
CA LEU A 248 5.99 3.90 2.79
C LEU A 248 7.42 4.09 2.24
N VAL A 249 8.21 3.01 2.21
CA VAL A 249 9.55 3.00 1.62
C VAL A 249 9.50 3.08 0.10
N LEU A 250 8.60 2.35 -0.55
CA LEU A 250 8.40 2.40 -2.00
C LEU A 250 7.97 3.79 -2.45
N TRP A 251 7.10 4.46 -1.70
CA TRP A 251 6.74 5.86 -1.98
C TRP A 251 7.97 6.78 -1.89
N LEU A 252 8.82 6.59 -0.88
CA LEU A 252 10.01 7.42 -0.67
C LEU A 252 11.10 7.18 -1.73
N LEU A 253 11.28 5.93 -2.16
CA LEU A 253 12.31 5.53 -3.13
C LEU A 253 11.82 5.58 -4.57
N GLY A 254 10.52 5.55 -4.78
CA GLY A 254 9.86 5.63 -6.07
C GLY A 254 9.87 7.03 -6.64
N SER A 255 9.16 7.16 -7.74
CA SER A 255 9.04 8.38 -8.52
C SER A 255 8.40 9.53 -7.74
N GLU A 256 7.59 9.26 -6.73
CA GLU A 256 6.99 10.28 -5.87
C GLU A 256 7.99 10.94 -4.92
N GLY A 257 8.93 10.17 -4.38
CA GLY A 257 9.99 10.65 -3.48
C GLY A 257 11.29 10.99 -4.21
N THR A 258 12.30 10.15 -4.00
CA THR A 258 13.68 10.39 -4.44
C THR A 258 13.97 9.92 -5.87
N ALA A 259 13.05 9.18 -6.50
CA ALA A 259 13.24 8.55 -7.81
C ALA A 259 14.48 7.64 -7.89
N ALA A 260 14.83 6.98 -6.78
CA ALA A 260 15.91 6.01 -6.70
C ALA A 260 15.58 4.69 -7.43
N LEU A 261 14.30 4.34 -7.50
CA LEU A 261 13.79 3.18 -8.24
C LEU A 261 13.38 3.58 -9.65
N GLY A 262 13.67 2.71 -10.62
CA GLY A 262 13.09 2.84 -11.96
C GLY A 262 11.59 2.50 -11.93
N LEU A 263 10.82 3.09 -12.86
CA LEU A 263 9.36 2.92 -12.95
C LEU A 263 8.92 1.44 -12.94
N SER A 264 9.62 0.58 -13.68
CA SER A 264 9.33 -0.86 -13.69
C SER A 264 9.53 -1.55 -12.34
N GLN A 265 10.53 -1.12 -11.56
CA GLN A 265 10.82 -1.67 -10.24
C GLN A 265 9.78 -1.20 -9.24
N GLU A 266 9.46 0.09 -9.25
CA GLU A 266 8.42 0.68 -8.40
C GLU A 266 7.07 -0.02 -8.60
N VAL A 267 6.62 -0.12 -9.85
CA VAL A 267 5.33 -0.75 -10.19
C VAL A 267 5.36 -2.25 -9.86
N GLY A 268 6.44 -2.96 -10.17
CA GLY A 268 6.57 -4.39 -9.88
C GLY A 268 6.58 -4.70 -8.38
N LEU A 269 7.35 -3.96 -7.59
CA LEU A 269 7.40 -4.13 -6.13
C LEU A 269 6.07 -3.74 -5.48
N THR A 270 5.45 -2.65 -5.93
CA THR A 270 4.14 -2.24 -5.40
C THR A 270 3.06 -3.28 -5.73
N CYS A 271 3.10 -3.87 -6.93
CA CYS A 271 2.22 -4.98 -7.30
C CYS A 271 2.36 -6.18 -6.35
N ILE A 272 3.59 -6.57 -6.03
CA ILE A 272 3.84 -7.68 -5.09
C ILE A 272 3.30 -7.34 -3.69
N VAL A 273 3.57 -6.13 -3.20
CA VAL A 273 3.08 -5.65 -1.90
C VAL A 273 1.56 -5.63 -1.85
N ASP A 274 0.88 -5.13 -2.87
CA ASP A 274 -0.59 -5.08 -2.94
C ASP A 274 -1.21 -6.48 -2.97
N ILE A 275 -0.61 -7.43 -3.70
CA ILE A 275 -1.09 -8.82 -3.71
C ILE A 275 -0.98 -9.44 -2.31
N ILE A 276 0.14 -9.26 -1.62
CA ILE A 276 0.34 -9.83 -0.28
C ILE A 276 -0.59 -9.16 0.74
N SER A 277 -0.63 -7.83 0.75
CA SER A 277 -1.35 -7.02 1.75
C SER A 277 -2.86 -7.00 1.59
N VAL A 278 -3.37 -7.28 0.39
CA VAL A 278 -4.80 -7.35 0.10
C VAL A 278 -5.21 -8.81 -0.06
N THR A 279 -4.74 -9.49 -1.10
CA THR A 279 -5.19 -10.85 -1.44
C THR A 279 -4.77 -11.86 -0.38
N GLY A 280 -3.47 -11.94 -0.09
CA GLY A 280 -2.95 -12.92 0.87
C GLY A 280 -3.50 -12.70 2.28
N LEU A 281 -3.48 -11.44 2.73
CA LEU A 281 -3.96 -11.05 4.05
C LEU A 281 -5.45 -11.33 4.24
N LEU A 282 -6.32 -10.91 3.30
CA LEU A 282 -7.77 -11.10 3.45
C LEU A 282 -8.17 -12.56 3.36
N LEU A 283 -7.58 -13.34 2.44
CA LEU A 283 -7.84 -14.78 2.38
C LEU A 283 -7.43 -15.49 3.67
N TYR A 284 -6.24 -15.18 4.19
CA TYR A 284 -5.80 -15.72 5.47
C TYR A 284 -6.73 -15.32 6.62
N MET A 285 -7.16 -14.06 6.66
CA MET A 285 -8.11 -13.57 7.66
C MET A 285 -9.42 -14.34 7.63
N LEU A 286 -10.04 -14.50 6.45
CA LEU A 286 -11.34 -15.16 6.33
C LEU A 286 -11.29 -16.64 6.71
N VAL A 287 -10.23 -17.35 6.30
CA VAL A 287 -10.02 -18.74 6.74
C VAL A 287 -9.90 -18.83 8.27
N LYS A 288 -9.28 -17.84 8.92
CA LYS A 288 -9.19 -17.79 10.40
C LYS A 288 -10.49 -17.36 11.07
N VAL A 289 -11.29 -16.50 10.44
CA VAL A 289 -12.65 -16.16 10.88
C VAL A 289 -13.49 -17.43 10.93
N ASP A 290 -13.51 -18.21 9.83
CA ASP A 290 -14.29 -19.45 9.73
C ASP A 290 -13.88 -20.45 10.83
N ALA A 291 -12.57 -20.70 10.97
CA ALA A 291 -12.06 -21.61 12.00
C ALA A 291 -12.45 -21.20 13.42
N THR A 292 -12.46 -19.89 13.73
CA THR A 292 -12.86 -19.40 15.06
C THR A 292 -14.38 -19.45 15.30
N GLU A 293 -15.19 -19.42 14.23
CA GLU A 293 -16.65 -19.51 14.32
C GLU A 293 -17.10 -20.96 14.46
N ASP A 294 -16.45 -21.90 13.77
CA ASP A 294 -16.74 -23.34 13.85
C ASP A 294 -16.45 -23.93 15.25
N ASP A 295 -15.41 -23.43 15.94
CA ASP A 295 -15.08 -23.84 17.30
C ASP A 295 -16.07 -23.29 18.36
N ASN A 296 -16.98 -22.38 17.99
CA ASN A 296 -17.90 -21.71 18.91
C ASN A 296 -19.37 -21.71 18.39
N PRO A 297 -20.00 -22.89 18.28
CA PRO A 297 -21.32 -23.06 17.63
C PRO A 297 -22.47 -22.32 18.33
N SER A 298 -22.28 -21.83 19.56
CA SER A 298 -23.27 -21.02 20.28
C SER A 298 -23.57 -19.67 19.59
N LYS A 299 -22.69 -19.17 18.72
CA LYS A 299 -22.95 -17.98 17.89
C LYS A 299 -23.74 -18.27 16.60
N GLN A 300 -23.81 -19.52 16.16
CA GLN A 300 -24.61 -19.90 14.97
C GLN A 300 -26.12 -19.88 15.25
N SER A 301 -26.54 -20.03 16.52
CA SER A 301 -27.96 -20.09 16.91
C SER A 301 -28.57 -18.72 17.29
N GLY A 302 -27.79 -17.64 17.29
CA GLY A 302 -28.19 -16.34 17.86
C GLY A 302 -28.82 -15.33 16.88
N ALA A 303 -28.81 -15.60 15.58
CA ALA A 303 -29.34 -14.70 14.56
C ALA A 303 -30.69 -15.18 14.01
N THR A 304 -31.63 -15.53 14.90
CA THR A 304 -33.06 -15.53 14.58
C THR A 304 -33.71 -14.44 15.40
N LEU A 305 -33.89 -13.26 14.82
CA LEU A 305 -34.77 -12.19 15.34
C LEU A 305 -35.37 -11.52 14.10
N THR A 306 -36.69 -11.64 13.87
CA THR A 306 -37.70 -10.63 14.26
C THR A 306 -37.31 -9.21 13.87
#